data_AF-A0A1I0D7K7-F1
#
_entry.id   AF-A0A1I0D7K7-F1
#
_cell.length_a   1.000
_cell.length_b   1.000
_cell.length_c   1.000
_cell.angle_alpha   90.00
_cell.angle_beta   90.00
_cell.angle_gamma   90.00
#
_symmetry.space_group_name_H-M   'P 1'
#
loop_
_entity.id
_entity.type
_entity.pdbx_description
1 polymer ?
#
loop_
_entity_poly.entity_id
_entity_poly.type
_entity_poly.pdbx_seq_one_letter_code
_entity_poly.pdbx_strand_id
1 'polypeptide(L)'
;MDYSKAKQTAMRMISKNGITYQVVRGGGVEIVNGIEQPKEDETFEVKGVRFSYGPRQTQYPSELTSSLIQVGDVKLMCTADNEIRVGDFVIMDGKKWRVVSPNPFQPADIVIYYELQLRC
;
A
#
# COMPACT_ATOMS: atom_id res chain seq x y z
N MET A 1 9.72 -19.43 -13.31
CA MET A 1 9.76 -18.21 -14.15
C MET A 1 10.41 -17.12 -13.32
N ASP A 2 11.35 -16.34 -13.87
CA ASP A 2 12.11 -15.32 -13.12
C ASP A 2 11.55 -13.91 -13.40
N TYR A 3 11.08 -13.23 -12.36
CA TYR A 3 10.50 -11.88 -12.42
C TYR A 3 11.45 -10.79 -11.92
N SER A 4 12.71 -11.11 -11.62
CA SER A 4 13.68 -10.16 -11.02
C SER A 4 13.88 -8.90 -11.86
N LYS A 5 13.94 -9.04 -13.19
CA LYS A 5 14.07 -7.89 -14.12
C LYS A 5 12.81 -7.03 -14.16
N ALA A 6 11.64 -7.64 -14.11
CA ALA A 6 10.37 -6.92 -14.07
C ALA A 6 10.25 -6.12 -12.76
N LYS A 7 10.58 -6.74 -11.63
CA LYS A 7 10.69 -6.08 -10.31
C LYS A 7 11.63 -4.88 -10.35
N GLN A 8 12.87 -5.06 -10.79
CA GLN A 8 13.85 -3.97 -10.87
C GLN A 8 13.36 -2.83 -11.77
N THR A 9 12.76 -3.14 -12.91
CA THR A 9 12.23 -2.12 -13.84
C THR A 9 11.08 -1.35 -13.21
N ALA A 10 10.11 -2.03 -12.63
CA ALA A 10 8.95 -1.41 -11.99
C ALA A 10 9.39 -0.51 -10.82
N MET A 11 10.20 -1.04 -9.90
CA MET A 11 10.72 -0.27 -8.75
C MET A 11 11.49 0.96 -9.21
N ARG A 12 12.33 0.85 -10.25
CA ARG A 12 13.07 1.98 -10.83
C ARG A 12 12.13 3.03 -11.43
N MET A 13 11.11 2.63 -12.18
CA MET A 13 10.17 3.56 -12.79
C MET A 13 9.31 4.29 -11.76
N ILE A 14 8.80 3.58 -10.75
CA ILE A 14 8.05 4.18 -9.64
C ILE A 14 8.96 5.13 -8.88
N SER A 15 10.17 4.71 -8.52
CA SER A 15 11.11 5.55 -7.77
C SER A 15 11.55 6.80 -8.52
N LYS A 16 11.66 6.73 -9.85
CA LYS A 16 12.08 7.85 -10.69
C LYS A 16 10.99 8.90 -10.88
N ASN A 17 9.72 8.48 -10.95
CA ASN A 17 8.60 9.35 -11.30
C ASN A 17 7.63 9.60 -10.13
N GLY A 18 7.86 8.95 -8.99
CA GLY A 18 7.02 9.05 -7.80
C GLY A 18 7.56 10.02 -6.75
N ILE A 19 6.82 10.10 -5.66
CA ILE A 19 7.11 10.89 -4.46
C ILE A 19 7.36 9.92 -3.29
N THR A 20 8.23 10.30 -2.37
CA THR A 20 8.41 9.57 -1.11
C THR A 20 7.24 9.86 -0.17
N TYR A 21 6.59 8.81 0.31
CA TYR A 21 5.53 8.88 1.31
C TYR A 21 5.97 8.18 2.59
N GLN A 22 5.67 8.81 3.72
CA GLN A 22 5.79 8.17 5.03
C GLN A 22 4.61 7.23 5.23
N VAL A 23 4.90 6.02 5.70
CA VAL A 23 3.92 5.02 6.11
C VAL A 23 4.08 4.81 7.61
N VAL A 24 2.97 4.91 8.33
CA VAL A 24 2.88 4.65 9.76
C VAL A 24 2.05 3.40 9.98
N ARG A 25 2.67 2.39 10.56
CA ARG A 25 2.00 1.19 11.04
C ARG A 25 1.75 1.35 12.53
N GLY A 26 0.47 1.35 12.90
CA GLY A 26 0.07 1.43 14.29
C GLY A 26 0.71 0.29 15.11
N GLY A 27 1.23 0.67 16.26
CA GLY A 27 1.66 -0.20 17.32
C GLY A 27 0.45 -0.93 17.88
N GLY A 28 0.36 -2.23 17.62
CA GLY A 28 -0.67 -3.09 18.18
C GLY A 28 -0.32 -3.50 19.61
N VAL A 29 -0.73 -4.71 19.96
CA VAL A 29 -0.28 -5.39 21.17
C VAL A 29 0.55 -6.58 20.74
N GLU A 30 1.69 -6.79 21.38
CA GLU A 30 2.48 -8.01 21.25
C GLU A 30 2.45 -8.81 22.55
N ILE A 31 2.43 -10.13 22.44
CA ILE A 31 2.47 -11.02 23.59
C ILE A 31 3.92 -11.42 23.84
N VAL A 32 4.50 -10.87 24.91
CA VAL A 32 5.86 -11.23 25.34
C VAL A 32 5.73 -11.96 26.67
N ASN A 33 6.13 -13.23 26.69
CA ASN A 33 6.02 -14.11 27.87
C ASN A 33 4.59 -14.23 28.44
N GLY A 34 3.57 -14.21 27.57
CA GLY A 34 2.16 -14.31 28.00
C GLY A 34 1.54 -13.01 28.51
N ILE A 35 2.27 -11.89 28.44
CA ILE A 35 1.76 -10.57 28.83
C ILE A 35 1.57 -9.72 27.56
N GLU A 36 0.39 -9.14 27.43
CA GLU A 36 0.08 -8.13 26.42
C GLU A 36 0.89 -6.85 26.69
N GLN A 37 1.78 -6.50 25.76
CA GLN A 37 2.56 -5.27 25.80
C GLN A 37 2.23 -4.40 24.59
N PRO A 38 2.10 -3.08 24.76
CA PRO A 38 1.90 -2.17 23.64
C PRO A 38 3.15 -2.17 22.76
N LYS A 39 2.95 -2.44 21.47
CA LYS A 39 4.00 -2.30 20.47
C LYS A 39 4.11 -0.82 20.09
N GLU A 40 5.31 -0.32 19.83
CA GLU A 40 5.49 1.03 19.31
C GLU A 40 5.07 1.14 17.84
N ASP A 41 4.67 2.35 17.44
CA ASP A 41 4.38 2.66 16.04
C ASP A 41 5.64 2.48 15.18
N GLU A 42 5.53 1.69 14.11
CA GLU A 42 6.59 1.50 13.14
C GLU A 42 6.40 2.50 12.00
N THR A 43 7.46 3.24 11.66
CA THR A 43 7.44 4.19 10.56
C THR A 43 8.48 3.82 9.51
N PHE A 44 8.08 3.82 8.23
CA PHE A 44 8.97 3.57 7.10
C PHE A 44 8.54 4.39 5.88
N GLU A 45 9.36 4.39 4.84
CA GLU A 45 9.09 5.16 3.62
C GLU A 45 8.84 4.25 2.43
N VAL A 46 7.97 4.70 1.53
CA VAL A 46 7.79 4.10 0.20
C VAL A 46 7.80 5.17 -0.86
N LYS A 47 8.25 4.84 -2.07
CA LYS A 47 8.11 5.73 -3.23
C LYS A 47 6.89 5.33 -4.03
N GLY A 48 6.06 6.29 -4.42
CA GLY A 48 4.85 5.97 -5.16
C GLY A 48 4.30 7.07 -6.06
N VAL A 49 3.39 6.67 -6.93
CA VAL A 49 2.66 7.56 -7.85
C VAL A 49 1.18 7.47 -7.50
N ARG A 50 0.58 8.62 -7.17
CA ARG A 50 -0.83 8.74 -6.82
C ARG A 50 -1.70 8.86 -8.07
N PHE A 51 -2.83 8.16 -8.06
CA PHE A 51 -3.89 8.23 -9.06
C PHE A 51 -5.24 8.46 -8.37
N SER A 52 -6.12 9.20 -9.04
CA SER A 52 -7.53 9.22 -8.68
C SER A 52 -8.25 8.05 -9.36
N TYR A 53 -9.23 7.45 -8.68
CA TYR A 53 -10.16 6.55 -9.36
C TYR A 53 -11.03 7.37 -10.32
N GLY A 54 -11.15 6.91 -11.56
CA GLY A 54 -12.06 7.51 -12.52
C GLY A 54 -13.53 7.20 -12.16
N PRO A 55 -14.51 8.03 -12.59
CA PRO A 55 -15.94 7.81 -12.31
C PRO A 55 -16.46 6.44 -12.75
N ARG A 56 -15.84 5.86 -13.79
CA ARG A 56 -16.21 4.55 -14.32
C ARG A 56 -15.68 3.39 -13.46
N GLN A 57 -14.55 3.56 -12.77
CA GLN A 57 -13.95 2.51 -11.92
C GLN A 57 -14.68 2.35 -10.59
N THR A 58 -15.28 3.42 -10.07
CA THR A 58 -16.13 3.38 -8.87
C THR A 58 -17.47 2.69 -9.12
N GLN A 59 -17.87 2.50 -10.38
CA GLN A 59 -19.18 1.99 -10.77
C GLN A 59 -19.17 0.50 -11.15
N TYR A 60 -18.02 -0.06 -11.56
CA TYR A 60 -17.86 -1.47 -11.91
C TYR A 60 -16.83 -2.11 -10.97
N PRO A 61 -17.24 -2.59 -9.79
CA PRO A 61 -16.36 -3.41 -8.96
C PRO A 61 -16.05 -4.67 -9.78
N SER A 62 -14.81 -4.77 -10.26
CA SER A 62 -14.35 -6.01 -10.87
C SER A 62 -14.57 -7.12 -9.86
N GLU A 63 -15.42 -8.07 -10.22
CA GLU A 63 -15.62 -9.30 -9.47
C GLU A 63 -14.24 -9.91 -9.20
N LEU A 64 -13.93 -10.13 -7.91
CA LEU A 64 -12.70 -10.67 -7.31
C LEU A 64 -11.98 -9.65 -6.39
N THR A 65 -12.26 -9.79 -5.09
CA THR A 65 -11.44 -9.34 -3.93
C THR A 65 -11.72 -7.95 -3.34
N SER A 66 -12.75 -7.94 -2.48
CA SER A 66 -12.79 -7.46 -1.08
C SER A 66 -12.71 -5.98 -0.66
N SER A 67 -12.79 -4.98 -1.54
CA SER A 67 -13.25 -3.65 -1.08
C SER A 67 -13.94 -2.86 -2.18
N LEU A 68 -15.21 -2.52 -1.95
CA LEU A 68 -15.93 -1.54 -2.75
C LEU A 68 -15.13 -0.23 -2.73
N ILE A 69 -14.65 0.19 -3.90
CA ILE A 69 -14.05 1.51 -4.10
C ILE A 69 -15.14 2.55 -3.79
N GLN A 70 -14.86 3.44 -2.85
CA GLN A 70 -15.78 4.50 -2.45
C GLN A 70 -15.39 5.84 -3.08
N VAL A 71 -16.35 6.75 -3.16
CA VAL A 71 -16.09 8.13 -3.56
C VAL A 71 -15.09 8.75 -2.57
N GLY A 72 -14.01 9.30 -3.11
CA GLY A 72 -12.92 9.89 -2.32
C GLY A 72 -11.75 8.95 -2.05
N ASP A 73 -11.86 7.65 -2.36
CA ASP A 73 -10.72 6.75 -2.35
C ASP A 73 -9.68 7.19 -3.40
N VAL A 74 -8.42 6.90 -3.12
CA VAL A 74 -7.32 7.13 -4.07
C VAL A 74 -6.51 5.86 -4.26
N LYS A 75 -5.90 5.73 -5.43
CA LYS A 75 -4.99 4.63 -5.75
C LYS A 75 -3.55 5.11 -5.61
N LEU A 76 -2.69 4.33 -4.98
CA LEU A 76 -1.25 4.60 -4.91
C LEU A 76 -0.49 3.39 -5.42
N MET A 77 0.25 3.56 -6.51
CA MET A 77 1.21 2.54 -6.95
C MET A 77 2.55 2.83 -6.27
N CYS A 78 3.04 1.93 -5.42
CA CYS A 78 4.27 2.17 -4.66
C CYS A 78 5.26 1.00 -4.71
N THR A 79 6.51 1.29 -4.37
CA THR A 79 7.57 0.30 -4.25
C THR A 79 7.26 -0.74 -3.17
N ALA A 80 7.86 -1.93 -3.32
CA ALA A 80 7.68 -3.05 -2.40
C ALA A 80 8.97 -3.34 -1.61
N ASP A 81 9.66 -2.28 -1.17
CA ASP A 81 10.84 -2.35 -0.29
C ASP A 81 10.44 -2.86 1.10
N ASN A 82 9.25 -2.45 1.56
CA ASN A 82 8.63 -2.86 2.81
C ASN A 82 7.28 -3.51 2.52
N GLU A 83 6.85 -4.42 3.38
CA GLU A 83 5.50 -4.98 3.34
C GLU A 83 4.47 -3.92 3.72
N ILE A 84 3.39 -3.77 2.93
CA ILE A 84 2.25 -2.91 3.24
C ILE A 84 1.07 -3.76 3.69
N ARG A 85 0.45 -3.37 4.80
CA ARG A 85 -0.67 -4.10 5.42
C ARG A 85 -1.94 -3.26 5.46
N VAL A 86 -3.08 -3.94 5.50
CA VAL A 86 -4.38 -3.29 5.76
C VAL A 86 -4.30 -2.59 7.11
N GLY A 87 -4.73 -1.33 7.16
CA GLY A 87 -4.68 -0.51 8.36
C GLY A 87 -3.43 0.34 8.54
N ASP A 88 -2.37 0.12 7.74
CA ASP A 88 -1.25 1.08 7.68
C ASP A 88 -1.78 2.46 7.22
N PHE A 89 -1.12 3.55 7.62
CA PHE A 89 -1.46 4.91 7.21
C PHE A 89 -0.38 5.50 6.32
N VAL A 90 -0.75 5.90 5.11
CA VAL A 90 0.11 6.67 4.23
C VAL A 90 -0.12 8.16 4.48
N ILE A 91 0.93 8.91 4.79
CA ILE A 91 0.86 10.36 4.98
C ILE A 91 0.96 11.04 3.62
N MET A 92 -0.14 11.67 3.18
CA MET A 92 -0.19 12.43 1.93
C MET A 92 -0.82 13.79 2.18
N ASP A 93 -0.17 14.87 1.73
CA ASP A 93 -0.65 16.24 1.88
C ASP A 93 -0.97 16.61 3.35
N GLY A 94 -0.18 16.10 4.30
CA GLY A 94 -0.39 16.29 5.74
C GLY A 94 -1.57 15.52 6.35
N LYS A 95 -2.24 14.65 5.57
CA LYS A 95 -3.37 13.83 6.02
C LYS A 95 -2.99 12.36 6.10
N LYS A 96 -3.59 11.64 7.05
CA LYS A 96 -3.46 10.19 7.19
C LYS A 96 -4.46 9.52 6.25
N TRP A 97 -3.97 8.71 5.33
CA TRP A 97 -4.79 7.89 4.45
C TRP A 97 -4.63 6.42 4.81
N ARG A 98 -5.71 5.79 5.25
CA ARG A 98 -5.70 4.39 5.66
C ARG A 98 -5.63 3.46 4.45
N VAL A 99 -4.74 2.48 4.50
CA VAL A 99 -4.69 1.37 3.54
C VAL A 99 -5.91 0.49 3.76
N VAL A 100 -6.85 0.53 2.82
CA VAL A 100 -8.03 -0.33 2.79
C VAL A 100 -7.68 -1.68 2.18
N SER A 101 -6.94 -1.66 1.07
CA SER A 101 -6.40 -2.87 0.44
C SER A 101 -5.00 -2.61 -0.11
N PRO A 102 -4.00 -3.47 0.18
CA PRO A 102 -2.65 -3.31 -0.32
C PRO A 102 -2.48 -3.77 -1.79
N ASN A 103 -3.32 -4.70 -2.27
CA ASN A 103 -3.28 -5.28 -3.63
C ASN A 103 -1.86 -5.45 -4.20
N PRO A 104 -1.06 -6.42 -3.70
CA PRO A 104 0.26 -6.68 -4.24
C PRO A 104 0.17 -7.19 -5.70
N PHE A 105 0.99 -6.65 -6.59
CA PHE A 105 1.22 -7.24 -7.90
C PHE A 105 2.29 -8.34 -7.77
N GLN A 106 1.82 -9.59 -7.61
CA GLN A 106 2.65 -10.72 -7.17
C GLN A 106 2.52 -11.94 -8.10
N PRO A 107 3.23 -11.96 -9.25
CA PRO A 107 3.34 -13.17 -10.05
C PRO A 107 4.30 -14.18 -9.41
N ALA A 108 3.91 -15.45 -9.34
CA ALA A 108 4.71 -16.57 -8.82
C ALA A 108 5.39 -16.24 -7.47
N ASP A 109 4.62 -15.67 -6.55
CA ASP A 109 5.01 -15.28 -5.18
C ASP A 109 6.00 -14.12 -5.05
N ILE A 110 6.42 -13.48 -6.14
CA ILE A 110 7.33 -12.33 -6.10
C ILE A 110 6.55 -11.02 -6.11
N VAL A 111 6.52 -10.30 -4.99
CA VAL A 111 5.93 -8.96 -4.95
C VAL A 111 6.81 -7.98 -5.72
N ILE A 112 6.27 -7.46 -6.83
CA ILE A 112 6.93 -6.49 -7.70
C ILE A 112 6.68 -5.06 -7.20
N TYR A 113 5.41 -4.72 -6.93
CA TYR A 113 4.94 -3.43 -6.39
C TYR A 113 3.57 -3.60 -5.74
N TYR A 114 3.06 -2.57 -5.07
CA TYR A 114 1.71 -2.55 -4.49
C TYR A 114 0.80 -1.55 -5.21
N GLU A 115 -0.49 -1.89 -5.30
CA GLU A 115 -1.56 -1.01 -5.79
C GLU A 115 -2.54 -0.65 -4.66
N LEU A 116 -2.13 0.24 -3.77
CA LEU A 116 -2.90 0.55 -2.58
C LEU A 116 -4.22 1.23 -2.94
N GLN A 117 -5.32 0.75 -2.34
CA GLN A 117 -6.54 1.52 -2.17
C GLN A 117 -6.47 2.24 -0.83
N LEU A 118 -6.54 3.56 -0.87
CA LEU A 118 -6.39 4.44 0.27
C LEU A 118 -7.68 5.23 0.53
N ARG A 119 -8.03 5.40 1.81
CA ARG A 119 -9.22 6.16 2.25
C ARG A 119 -8.85 7.14 3.37
N CYS A 120 -9.29 8.38 3.24
CA CYS A 120 -9.11 9.42 4.25
C CYS A 120 -10.21 9.35 5.32
#